data_AF-A0A2V6I5B1-F1
#
_entry.id   AF-A0A2V6I5B1-F1
#
_cell.length_a   1.000
_cell.length_b   1.000
_cell.length_c   1.000
_cell.angle_alpha   90.00
_cell.angle_beta   90.00
_cell.angle_gamma   90.00
#
_symmetry.space_group_name_H-M   'P 1'
#
loop_
_entity.id
_entity.type
_entity.pdbx_description
1 polymer ?
#
loop_
_entity_poly.entity_id
_entity_poly.type
_entity_poly.pdbx_seq_one_letter_code
_entity_poly.pdbx_strand_id
1 'polypeptide(L)' 'MISTQKKTTFAKQKRRIVKEISRLREEVEDLMDYLDLLEARAKNKGKRTYTTDEVRSELGLSLR' A
#
# COMPACT_ATOMS: atom_id res chain seq x y z
N MET A 1 -19.03 -12.41 41.30
CA MET A 1 -18.11 -11.38 40.73
C MET A 1 -17.04 -11.93 39.77
N ILE A 2 -16.70 -13.23 39.82
CA ILE A 2 -15.68 -13.86 38.95
C ILE A 2 -16.08 -13.93 37.45
N SER A 3 -17.37 -14.05 37.13
CA SER A 3 -17.84 -14.13 35.74
C SER A 3 -17.70 -12.81 34.96
N THR A 4 -17.83 -11.67 35.65
CA THR A 4 -17.71 -10.33 35.05
C THR A 4 -16.27 -10.03 34.66
N GLN A 5 -15.29 -10.44 35.47
CA GLN A 5 -13.86 -10.29 35.16
C GLN A 5 -13.43 -11.12 33.94
N LYS A 6 -13.96 -12.34 33.78
CA LYS A 6 -13.69 -13.16 32.57
C LYS A 6 -14.26 -12.55 31.29
N LYS A 7 -15.42 -11.89 31.37
CA LYS A 7 -16.02 -11.19 30.20
C LYS A 7 -15.19 -9.97 29.78
N THR A 8 -14.64 -9.22 30.72
CA THR A 8 -13.85 -8.02 30.41
C THR A 8 -12.47 -8.37 29.85
N THR A 9 -11.82 -9.43 30.32
CA THR A 9 -10.55 -9.91 29.73
C THR A 9 -10.73 -10.43 28.32
N PHE A 10 -11.80 -11.20 28.06
CA PHE A 10 -12.13 -11.66 26.71
C PHE A 10 -12.39 -10.49 25.75
N ALA A 11 -13.12 -9.46 26.19
CA ALA A 11 -13.36 -8.27 25.39
C ALA A 11 -12.06 -7.50 25.04
N LYS A 12 -11.11 -7.42 25.98
CA LYS A 12 -9.79 -6.82 25.73
C LYS A 12 -8.97 -7.63 24.73
N GLN A 13 -8.96 -8.95 24.88
CA GLN A 13 -8.26 -9.84 23.95
C GLN A 13 -8.85 -9.76 22.54
N LYS A 14 -10.19 -9.78 22.41
CA LYS A 14 -10.87 -9.58 21.14
C LYS A 14 -10.47 -8.27 20.47
N ARG A 15 -10.46 -7.16 21.22
CA ARG A 15 -10.04 -5.84 20.69
C ARG A 15 -8.59 -5.85 20.22
N ARG A 16 -7.69 -6.50 20.97
CA ARG A 16 -6.27 -6.63 20.58
C ARG A 16 -6.14 -7.40 19.26
N ILE A 17 -6.80 -8.55 19.15
CA ILE A 17 -6.76 -9.37 17.94
C ILE A 17 -7.33 -8.61 16.74
N VAL A 18 -8.44 -7.90 16.90
CA VAL A 18 -9.01 -7.09 15.81
C VAL A 18 -8.04 -6.00 15.35
N LYS A 19 -7.37 -5.31 16.28
CA LYS A 19 -6.34 -4.31 15.92
C LYS A 19 -5.16 -4.94 15.17
N GLU A 20 -4.73 -6.12 15.60
CA GLU A 20 -3.63 -6.85 14.97
C GLU A 20 -4.00 -7.31 13.57
N ILE A 21 -5.23 -7.81 13.36
CA ILE A 21 -5.75 -8.13 12.04
C ILE A 21 -5.80 -6.88 11.14
N SER A 22 -6.26 -5.74 11.66
CA SER A 22 -6.27 -4.49 10.90
C SER A 22 -4.87 -4.08 10.46
N ARG A 23 -3.88 -4.12 11.38
CA ARG A 23 -2.49 -3.80 11.06
C ARG A 23 -1.91 -4.74 10.00
N LEU A 24 -2.14 -6.04 10.13
CA LEU A 24 -1.65 -7.03 9.16
C LEU A 24 -2.29 -6.84 7.78
N ARG A 25 -3.55 -6.39 7.71
CA ARG A 25 -4.20 -6.09 6.42
C ARG A 25 -3.55 -4.89 5.74
N GLU A 26 -3.29 -3.83 6.50
CA GLU A 26 -2.56 -2.64 6.01
C GLU A 26 -1.15 -3.02 5.52
N GLU A 27 -0.40 -3.81 6.31
CA GLU A 27 0.93 -4.30 5.90
C GLU A 27 0.87 -5.14 4.61
N VAL A 28 -0.18 -5.93 4.41
CA VAL A 28 -0.37 -6.70 3.16
C VAL A 28 -0.71 -5.77 1.99
N GLU A 29 -1.56 -4.76 2.18
CA GLU A 29 -1.88 -3.76 1.15
C GLU A 29 -0.62 -3.00 0.73
N ASP A 30 0.19 -2.53 1.68
CA ASP A 30 1.47 -1.85 1.41
C ASP A 30 2.44 -2.73 0.60
N LEU A 31 2.51 -4.02 0.93
CA LEU A 31 3.35 -4.96 0.19
C LEU A 31 2.85 -5.22 -1.22
N MET A 32 1.53 -5.26 -1.42
CA MET A 32 0.92 -5.40 -2.74
C MET A 32 1.18 -4.16 -3.60
N ASP A 33 1.01 -2.96 -3.05
CA ASP A 33 1.33 -1.70 -3.74
C ASP A 33 2.81 -1.65 -4.14
N TYR A 34 3.71 -2.11 -3.27
CA TYR A 34 5.13 -2.19 -3.58
C TYR A 34 5.42 -3.21 -4.70
N LEU A 35 4.72 -4.34 -4.71
CA LEU A 35 4.86 -5.34 -5.77
C LEU A 35 4.43 -4.77 -7.12
N ASP A 36 3.32 -4.04 -7.17
CA ASP A 36 2.84 -3.38 -8.39
C ASP A 36 3.88 -2.39 -8.96
N LEU A 37 4.56 -1.63 -8.09
CA LEU A 37 5.66 -0.76 -8.51
C LEU A 37 6.84 -1.54 -9.09
N LEU A 38 7.20 -2.68 -8.48
CA LEU A 38 8.29 -3.53 -8.97
C LEU A 38 7.92 -4.16 -10.32
N GLU A 39 6.69 -4.63 -10.48
CA GLU A 39 6.21 -5.14 -11.76
C GLU A 39 6.20 -4.07 -12.85
N ALA A 40 5.74 -2.87 -12.54
CA ALA A 40 5.77 -1.74 -13.47
C ALA A 40 7.21 -1.42 -13.90
N ARG A 41 8.16 -1.39 -12.95
CA ARG A 41 9.59 -1.21 -13.23
C ARG A 41 10.16 -2.34 -14.08
N ALA A 42 9.82 -3.58 -13.78
CA ALA A 42 10.27 -4.74 -14.55
C ALA A 42 9.75 -4.67 -15.99
N LYS A 43 8.46 -4.36 -16.19
CA LYS A 43 7.85 -4.14 -17.51
C LYS A 43 8.45 -2.94 -18.25
N ASN A 44 8.93 -1.93 -17.53
CA ASN A 44 9.58 -0.76 -18.11
C ASN A 44 11.09 -0.96 -18.35
N LYS A 45 11.69 -2.04 -17.84
CA LYS A 45 13.11 -2.31 -17.96
C LYS A 45 13.52 -2.43 -19.43
N GLY A 46 14.51 -1.64 -19.84
CA GLY A 46 15.02 -1.63 -21.22
C GLY A 46 14.20 -0.78 -22.20
N LYS A 47 13.08 -0.19 -21.79
CA LYS A 47 12.38 0.82 -22.60
C LYS A 47 13.13 2.15 -22.52
N ARG A 48 13.10 2.92 -23.60
CA ARG A 48 13.60 4.30 -23.61
C ARG A 48 12.81 5.12 -22.61
N THR A 49 13.52 5.81 -21.73
CA THR A 49 12.95 6.86 -20.89
C THR A 49 12.79 8.13 -21.71
N TYR A 50 11.62 8.75 -21.65
CA TYR A 50 11.42 10.05 -22.29
C TYR A 50 12.10 11.16 -21.49
N THR A 51 12.69 12.12 -22.19
CA THR A 51 13.14 13.37 -21.57
C THR A 51 11.95 14.27 -21.27
N THR A 52 12.12 15.23 -20.37
CA THR A 52 11.07 16.22 -20.06
C THR A 52 10.60 16.96 -21.32
N ASP A 53 11.52 17.27 -22.23
CA ASP A 53 11.20 17.98 -23.47
C ASP A 53 10.43 17.10 -24.45
N GLU A 54 10.76 15.81 -24.54
CA GLU A 54 10.01 14.84 -25.33
C GLU A 54 8.58 14.67 -24.80
N VAL A 55 8.42 14.54 -23.47
CA VAL A 55 7.09 14.47 -22.85
C VAL A 55 6.30 15.77 -23.10
N ARG A 56 6.94 16.94 -22.98
CA ARG A 56 6.29 18.22 -23.25
C ARG A 56 5.86 18.38 -24.71
N SER A 57 6.69 17.94 -25.65
CA SER A 57 6.35 17.90 -27.07
C SER A 57 5.10 17.06 -27.30
N GLU A 58 5.07 15.84 -26.74
CA GLU A 58 3.97 14.90 -26.94
C GLU A 58 2.66 15.32 -26.26
N LEU A 59 2.76 16.10 -25.19
CA LEU A 59 1.60 16.71 -24.52
C LEU A 59 1.18 18.05 -25.13
N GLY A 60 1.86 18.54 -26.19
CA GLY A 60 1.57 19.83 -26.82
C GLY A 60 1.92 21.03 -25.94
N LEU A 61 2.82 20.86 -24.97
CA LEU A 61 3.27 21.88 -24.02
C LEU A 61 4.62 22.51 -24.42
N SER A 62 5.08 22.31 -25.66
CA SER A 62 6.34 22.89 -26.12
C SER A 62 6.29 24.41 -26.05
N LEU A 63 7.31 25.00 -25.40
CA LEU A 63 7.53 26.44 -25.37
C LEU A 63 7.71 26.91 -26.82
N ARG A 64 6.79 27.76 -27.28
CA ARG A 64 6.99 28.57 -28.48
C ARG A 64 8.15 29.53 -28.29
#